data_AF-A0A0D0C1N0-F1
#
_entry.id   AF-A0A0D0C1N0-F1
#
_cell.length_a   1.000
_cell.length_b   1.000
_cell.length_c   1.000
_cell.angle_alpha   90.00
_cell.angle_beta   90.00
_cell.angle_gamma   90.00
#
_symmetry.space_group_name_H-M   'P 1'
#
loop_
_entity.id
_entity.type
_entity.pdbx_description
1 polymer ?
#
loop_
_entity_poly.entity_id
_entity_poly.type
_entity_poly.pdbx_seq_one_letter_code
_entity_poly.pdbx_strand_id
1 'polypeptide(L)'
;MVAHHTHAYRQVVREIAKATVKPRLARNKDIASNFRALFAQSGRPEDAQFQHDMKNALTFLRSQREHKALLERYNPLIDLTAEERIEATARRVGLNMPKTHVPEA
;
A
#
# COMPACT_ATOMS: atom_id res chain seq x y z
N MET A 1 26.24 -13.52 15.44
CA MET A 1 24.89 -12.90 15.56
C MET A 1 24.64 -12.07 14.31
N VAL A 2 23.71 -12.49 13.44
CA VAL A 2 23.36 -11.68 12.25
C VAL A 2 22.74 -10.39 12.74
N ALA A 3 23.41 -9.27 12.47
CA ALA A 3 23.14 -8.00 13.10
C ALA A 3 21.68 -7.57 12.86
N HIS A 4 20.95 -7.27 13.94
CA HIS A 4 19.51 -6.97 13.94
C HIS A 4 19.09 -5.94 12.88
N HIS A 5 19.97 -4.99 12.56
CA HIS A 5 19.78 -3.99 11.51
C HIS A 5 19.55 -4.60 10.11
N THR A 6 20.21 -5.73 9.78
CA THR A 6 20.05 -6.39 8.47
C THR A 6 18.70 -7.06 8.33
N HIS A 7 18.15 -7.60 9.42
CA HIS A 7 16.84 -8.22 9.42
C HIS A 7 15.73 -7.18 9.27
N ALA A 8 15.80 -6.08 10.04
CA ALA A 8 14.86 -4.96 9.95
C ALA A 8 14.84 -4.36 8.52
N TYR A 9 16.02 -4.08 7.95
CA TYR A 9 16.16 -3.62 6.57
C TYR A 9 15.46 -4.55 5.57
N ARG A 10 15.73 -5.86 5.65
CA ARG A 10 15.14 -6.85 4.74
C ARG A 10 13.63 -6.89 4.86
N GLN A 11 13.08 -6.76 6.07
CA GLN A 11 11.64 -6.75 6.27
C GLN A 11 10.99 -5.51 5.66
N VAL A 12 11.55 -4.32 5.86
CA VAL A 12 11.04 -3.07 5.26
C VAL A 12 11.04 -3.15 3.73
N VAL A 13 12.18 -3.50 3.12
CA VAL A 13 12.28 -3.59 1.66
C VAL A 13 11.33 -4.66 1.09
N ARG A 14 11.13 -5.77 1.80
CA ARG A 14 10.17 -6.81 1.38
C ARG A 14 8.73 -6.32 1.45
N GLU A 15 8.33 -5.58 2.48
CA GLU A 15 6.96 -5.04 2.57
C GLU A 15 6.71 -3.99 1.49
N ILE A 16 7.66 -3.09 1.23
CA ILE A 16 7.57 -2.13 0.11
C ILE A 16 7.44 -2.88 -1.23
N ALA A 17 8.23 -3.94 -1.40
CA ALA A 17 8.18 -4.78 -2.60
C ALA A 17 6.86 -5.55 -2.76
N LYS A 18 6.11 -5.81 -1.68
CA LYS A 18 4.77 -6.39 -1.72
C LYS A 18 3.69 -5.35 -2.00
N ALA A 19 3.88 -4.11 -1.53
CA ALA A 19 2.94 -3.01 -1.75
C ALA A 19 3.01 -2.45 -3.18
N THR A 20 4.11 -2.66 -3.90
CA THR A 20 4.28 -2.22 -5.29
C THR A 20 3.40 -3.02 -6.26
N VAL A 21 2.64 -2.29 -7.09
CA VAL A 21 1.80 -2.85 -8.16
C VAL A 21 2.64 -3.36 -9.35
N LYS A 22 3.82 -2.78 -9.58
CA LYS A 22 4.68 -3.11 -10.73
C LYS A 22 5.36 -4.50 -10.59
N PRO A 23 5.53 -5.24 -11.69
CA PRO A 23 6.26 -6.51 -11.70
C PRO A 23 7.72 -6.29 -11.32
N ARG A 24 8.37 -7.32 -10.76
CA ARG A 24 9.75 -7.23 -10.19
C ARG A 24 10.78 -6.56 -11.10
N LEU A 25 10.71 -6.82 -12.40
CA LEU A 25 11.64 -6.30 -13.40
C LEU A 25 11.49 -4.79 -13.64
N ALA A 26 10.28 -4.25 -13.50
CA ALA A 26 9.96 -2.83 -13.75
C ALA A 26 9.97 -1.98 -12.47
N ARG A 27 10.49 -2.51 -11.36
CA ARG A 27 10.56 -1.77 -10.09
C ARG A 27 11.74 -0.83 -10.09
N ASN A 28 11.54 0.36 -9.52
CA ASN A 28 12.64 1.29 -9.33
C ASN A 28 13.63 0.72 -8.30
N LYS A 29 14.89 0.53 -8.73
CA LYS A 29 15.98 0.05 -7.89
C LYS A 29 16.51 1.13 -6.94
N ASP A 30 16.31 2.41 -7.27
CA ASP A 30 16.78 3.56 -6.51
C ASP A 30 16.16 3.60 -5.11
N ILE A 31 14.91 3.16 -4.99
CA ILE A 31 14.22 3.07 -3.70
C ILE A 31 14.99 2.12 -2.77
N ALA A 32 15.34 0.93 -3.27
CA ALA A 32 16.07 -0.05 -2.48
C ALA A 32 17.49 0.43 -2.13
N SER A 33 18.19 1.11 -3.05
CA SER A 33 19.51 1.69 -2.76
C SER A 33 19.43 2.82 -1.75
N ASN A 34 18.40 3.67 -1.80
CA ASN A 34 18.20 4.75 -0.83
C ASN A 34 17.96 4.19 0.57
N PHE A 35 17.08 3.20 0.72
CA PHE A 35 16.91 2.51 2.00
C PHE A 35 18.20 1.83 2.46
N ARG A 36 18.97 1.23 1.55
CA ARG A 36 20.27 0.66 1.90
C ARG A 36 21.23 1.72 2.45
N ALA A 37 21.30 2.90 1.82
CA ALA A 37 22.12 4.01 2.28
C ALA A 37 21.67 4.52 3.66
N LEU A 38 20.36 4.70 3.87
CA LEU A 38 19.79 5.10 5.16
C LEU A 38 20.15 4.10 6.27
N PHE A 39 19.99 2.79 6.04
CA PHE A 39 20.36 1.76 7.01
C PHE A 39 21.88 1.63 7.20
N ALA A 40 22.70 2.01 6.22
CA ALA A 40 24.15 2.04 6.38
C ALA A 40 24.62 3.25 7.22
N GLN A 41 23.93 4.38 7.10
CA GLN A 41 24.25 5.61 7.84
C GLN A 41 23.72 5.57 9.28
N SER A 42 22.44 5.21 9.46
CA SER A 42 21.72 5.29 10.75
C SER A 42 21.47 3.93 11.41
N GLY A 43 21.77 2.82 10.74
CA GLY A 43 21.50 1.47 11.23
C GLY A 43 22.55 0.92 12.19
N ARG A 44 23.24 1.79 12.95
CA ARG A 44 24.19 1.36 13.96
C ARG A 44 23.45 0.67 15.12
N PRO A 45 24.02 -0.37 15.75
CA PRO A 45 23.33 -1.09 16.83
C PRO A 45 23.08 -0.25 18.08
N GLU A 46 23.83 0.85 18.24
CA GLU A 46 23.75 1.78 19.36
C GLU A 46 22.54 2.74 19.25
N ASP A 47 22.01 2.94 18.04
CA ASP A 47 20.88 3.85 17.78
C ASP A 47 19.54 3.15 18.05
N ALA A 48 19.21 3.00 19.34
CA ALA A 48 17.99 2.34 19.80
C ALA A 48 16.71 3.00 19.25
N GLN A 49 16.72 4.34 19.10
CA GLN A 49 15.60 5.10 18.53
C GLN A 49 15.34 4.71 17.08
N PHE A 50 16.39 4.65 16.25
CA PHE A 50 16.25 4.25 14.84
C PHE A 50 15.66 2.83 14.71
N GLN A 51 16.10 1.90 15.57
CA GLN A 51 15.54 0.53 15.57
C GLN A 51 14.06 0.52 15.96
N HIS A 52 13.66 1.36 16.92
CA HIS A 52 12.26 1.49 17.31
C HIS A 52 11.41 2.08 16.18
N ASP A 53 11.87 3.16 15.56
CA ASP A 53 11.18 3.81 14.45
C ASP A 53 11.02 2.87 13.25
N MET A 54 12.05 2.08 12.93
CA MET A 54 11.97 1.09 11.86
C MET A 54 10.97 -0.04 12.15
N LYS A 55 10.83 -0.45 13.42
CA LYS A 55 9.78 -1.41 13.82
C LYS A 55 8.40 -0.78 13.66
N ASN A 56 8.21 0.47 14.06
CA ASN A 56 6.94 1.19 13.91
C ASN A 56 6.57 1.35 12.44
N ALA A 57 7.52 1.76 11.61
CA ALA A 57 7.34 1.87 10.16
C ALA A 57 6.96 0.52 9.54
N LEU A 58 7.62 -0.57 9.95
CA LEU A 58 7.29 -1.91 9.48
C LEU A 58 5.87 -2.35 9.86
N THR A 59 5.46 -2.09 11.11
CA THR A 59 4.10 -2.36 11.59
C THR A 59 3.08 -1.58 10.75
N PHE A 60 3.31 -0.29 10.56
CA PHE A 60 2.43 0.56 9.74
C PHE A 60 2.29 0.05 8.30
N LEU A 61 3.39 -0.30 7.64
CA LEU A 61 3.36 -0.83 6.26
C LEU A 61 2.56 -2.13 6.16
N ARG A 62 2.68 -3.01 7.15
CA ARG A 62 1.91 -4.27 7.20
C ARG A 62 0.42 -3.98 7.39
N SER A 63 0.08 -3.14 8.35
CA SER A 63 -1.30 -2.73 8.64
C SER A 63 -1.96 -2.03 7.45
N GLN A 64 -1.22 -1.20 6.71
CA GLN A 64 -1.72 -0.55 5.48
C GLN A 64 -2.08 -1.58 4.40
N ARG A 65 -1.23 -2.59 4.18
CA ARG A 65 -1.52 -3.66 3.21
C ARG A 65 -2.74 -4.48 3.62
N GLU A 66 -2.86 -4.80 4.89
CA GLU A 66 -4.02 -5.54 5.42
C GLU A 66 -5.30 -4.71 5.36
N HIS A 67 -5.24 -3.44 5.75
CA HIS A 67 -6.35 -2.50 5.63
C HIS A 67 -6.86 -2.41 4.19
N LYS A 68 -5.95 -2.30 3.21
CA LYS A 68 -6.33 -2.32 1.79
C LYS A 68 -7.07 -3.61 1.41
N ALA A 69 -6.55 -4.77 1.83
CA ALA A 69 -7.18 -6.05 1.53
C ALA A 69 -8.58 -6.19 2.19
N LEU A 70 -8.75 -5.65 3.40
CA LEU A 70 -10.05 -5.62 4.09
C LEU A 70 -11.04 -4.68 3.39
N LEU A 71 -10.58 -3.51 2.95
CA LEU A 71 -11.40 -2.59 2.17
C LEU A 71 -11.90 -3.22 0.87
N GLU A 72 -11.02 -3.84 0.09
CA GLU A 72 -11.40 -4.52 -1.15
C GLU A 72 -12.43 -5.63 -0.91
N ARG A 73 -12.34 -6.33 0.23
CA ARG A 73 -13.23 -7.44 0.57
C ARG A 73 -14.61 -6.99 1.08
N TYR A 74 -14.65 -6.00 1.95
CA TYR A 74 -15.86 -5.61 2.67
C TYR A 74 -16.53 -4.34 2.12
N ASN A 75 -15.77 -3.49 1.43
CA ASN A 75 -16.29 -2.27 0.80
C ASN A 75 -15.69 -2.04 -0.59
N PRO A 76 -16.01 -2.89 -1.58
CA PRO A 76 -15.49 -2.76 -2.95
C PRO A 76 -16.03 -1.53 -3.69
N LEU A 77 -17.05 -0.85 -3.17
CA LEU A 77 -17.66 0.33 -3.80
C LEU A 77 -17.05 1.64 -3.26
N ILE A 78 -16.00 1.58 -2.44
CA ILE A 78 -15.42 2.75 -1.79
C ILE A 78 -14.76 3.73 -2.78
N ASP A 79 -14.17 3.19 -3.85
CA ASP A 79 -13.47 3.98 -4.87
C ASP A 79 -14.42 4.48 -5.98
N LEU A 80 -15.69 4.07 -5.98
CA LEU A 80 -16.67 4.47 -6.99
C LEU A 80 -17.16 5.89 -6.76
N THR A 81 -17.40 6.61 -7.87
CA THR A 81 -18.10 7.90 -7.81
C THR A 81 -19.52 7.70 -7.31
N ALA A 82 -20.16 8.78 -6.84
CA ALA A 82 -21.53 8.70 -6.33
C ALA A 82 -22.51 8.08 -7.35
N GLU A 83 -22.35 8.43 -8.62
CA GLU A 83 -23.16 7.93 -9.75
C GLU A 83 -22.95 6.44 -9.98
N GLU A 84 -21.70 6.00 -10.08
CA GLU A 84 -21.35 4.58 -10.24
C GLU A 84 -21.85 3.73 -9.07
N ARG A 85 -21.84 4.29 -7.86
CA ARG A 85 -22.36 3.66 -6.65
C ARG A 85 -23.87 3.46 -6.71
N ILE A 86 -24.60 4.47 -7.17
CA ILE A 86 -26.06 4.41 -7.35
C ILE A 86 -26.37 3.36 -8.42
N GLU A 87 -25.63 3.36 -9.53
CA GLU A 87 -25.79 2.36 -10.59
C GLU A 87 -25.50 0.94 -10.11
N ALA A 88 -24.40 0.72 -9.40
CA ALA A 88 -24.08 -0.57 -8.81
C ALA A 88 -25.15 -1.04 -7.82
N THR A 89 -25.81 -0.12 -7.12
CA THR A 89 -26.92 -0.42 -6.21
C THR A 89 -28.20 -0.75 -6.96
N ALA A 90 -28.53 -0.03 -8.03
CA ALA A 90 -29.67 -0.35 -8.90
C ALA A 90 -29.53 -1.76 -9.50
N ARG A 91 -28.32 -2.13 -9.95
CA ARG A 91 -28.05 -3.48 -10.49
C ARG A 91 -28.28 -4.60 -9.47
N ARG A 92 -28.16 -4.33 -8.15
CA ARG A 92 -28.43 -5.34 -7.10
C ARG A 92 -29.89 -5.80 -7.08
N VAL A 93 -30.82 -4.96 -7.53
CA VAL A 93 -32.25 -5.27 -7.62
C VAL A 93 -32.71 -5.56 -9.05
N GLY A 94 -31.77 -5.76 -9.97
CA GLY A 94 -32.07 -6.02 -11.39
C GLY A 94 -32.55 -4.79 -12.17
N LEU A 95 -32.32 -3.58 -11.65
CA LEU A 95 -32.65 -2.32 -12.32
C LEU A 95 -31.40 -1.68 -12.95
N ASN A 96 -31.58 -1.01 -14.08
CA ASN A 96 -30.56 -0.16 -14.69
C ASN A 96 -30.87 1.32 -14.42
N MET A 97 -29.82 2.13 -14.23
CA MET A 97 -30.01 3.57 -14.07
C MET A 97 -30.51 4.23 -15.37
N PRO A 98 -31.40 5.22 -15.26
CA PRO A 98 -31.82 6.00 -16.41
C PRO A 98 -30.64 6.80 -16.96
N LYS A 99 -30.60 6.97 -18.29
CA LYS A 99 -29.61 7.86 -18.94
C LYS A 99 -29.87 9.28 -18.49
N THR A 100 -28.85 9.93 -17.94
CA THR A 100 -28.88 11.37 -17.64
C THR A 100 -29.08 12.16 -18.94
N HIS A 101 -29.81 13.26 -18.85
CA HIS A 101 -30.13 14.10 -20.00
C HIS A 101 -28.84 14.57 -20.70
N VAL A 102 -28.71 14.24 -21.99
CA VAL A 102 -27.62 14.74 -22.83
C VAL A 102 -28.20 15.95 -23.56
N PRO A 103 -27.72 17.18 -23.30
CA PRO A 103 -28.20 18.35 -24.03
C PRO A 103 -27.85 18.21 -25.52
N GLU A 104 -28.81 18.50 -26.40
CA GLU A 104 -28.58 18.56 -27.85
C GLU A 104 -27.61 19.71 -28.16
N ALA A 105 -26.63 19.43 -29.01
CA ALA A 105 -25.52 20.33 -29.38
C ALA A 105 -25.96 21.48 -30.27
#